data_AF-A0A7S2BW15-F1
#
_entry.id   AF-A0A7S2BW15-F1
#
_cell.length_a   1.000
_cell.length_b   1.000
_cell.length_c   1.000
_cell.angle_alpha   90.00
_cell.angle_beta   90.00
_cell.angle_gamma   90.00
#
_symmetry.space_group_name_H-M   'P 1'
#
loop_
_entity.id
_entity.type
_entity.pdbx_description
1 polymer ?
#
loop_
_entity_poly.entity_id
_entity_poly.type
_entity_poly.pdbx_seq_one_letter_code
_entity_poly.pdbx_strand_id
1 'polypeptide(L)'
;PDTRRVIHWGAPKTMEEFYQQIGRAGRDGRPAECQMWASDNDFGRYESDFYLGKLGPEARAATLKSLGILRRMAMDSVTCRRAAILRYFNETPRFGERCGNCDNCKNATRNKGDVNRDFTL
;
A
#
# COMPACT_ATOMS: atom_id res chain seq x y z
N PRO A 1 -13.58 -17.09 9.29
CA PRO A 1 -13.44 -16.66 7.88
C PRO A 1 -12.04 -17.01 7.34
N ASP A 2 -11.99 -17.65 6.17
CA ASP A 2 -10.81 -18.33 5.59
C ASP A 2 -10.31 -17.65 4.30
N THR A 3 -10.57 -16.36 4.12
CA THR A 3 -10.10 -15.61 2.94
C THR A 3 -8.56 -15.64 2.87
N ARG A 4 -8.05 -16.27 1.80
CA ARG A 4 -6.61 -16.45 1.55
C ARG A 4 -5.98 -15.36 0.69
N ARG A 5 -6.78 -14.71 -0.15
CA ARG A 5 -6.26 -13.68 -1.06
C ARG A 5 -7.23 -12.51 -1.18
N VAL A 6 -6.68 -11.31 -1.11
CA VAL A 6 -7.36 -10.07 -1.50
C VAL A 6 -6.58 -9.47 -2.66
N ILE A 7 -7.26 -9.25 -3.79
CA ILE A 7 -6.65 -8.66 -4.99
C ILE A 7 -7.37 -7.35 -5.28
N HIS A 8 -6.62 -6.26 -5.35
CA HIS A 8 -7.10 -5.00 -5.86
C HIS A 8 -6.70 -4.88 -7.32
N TRP A 9 -7.71 -4.75 -8.20
CA TRP A 9 -7.52 -4.42 -9.61
C TRP A 9 -7.74 -2.92 -9.80
N GLY A 10 -6.66 -2.16 -9.75
CA GLY A 10 -6.65 -0.71 -9.60
C GLY A 10 -6.46 -0.26 -8.15
N ALA A 11 -6.36 1.05 -7.96
CA ALA A 11 -6.17 1.65 -6.66
C ALA A 11 -7.50 1.78 -5.87
N PRO A 12 -7.49 1.54 -4.55
CA PRO A 12 -8.52 2.03 -3.64
C PRO A 12 -8.57 3.56 -3.57
N LYS A 13 -9.68 4.12 -3.07
CA LYS A 13 -9.84 5.58 -2.97
C LYS A 13 -9.00 6.18 -1.85
N THR A 14 -8.82 5.44 -0.75
CA THR A 14 -8.11 5.93 0.43
C THR A 14 -7.29 4.83 1.11
N MET A 15 -6.32 5.23 1.91
CA MET A 15 -5.50 4.34 2.73
C MET A 15 -6.34 3.56 3.76
N GLU A 16 -7.37 4.19 4.33
CA GLU A 16 -8.31 3.55 5.27
C GLU A 16 -9.11 2.46 4.57
N GLU A 17 -9.62 2.74 3.38
CA GLU A 17 -10.37 1.76 2.60
C GLU A 17 -9.49 0.56 2.25
N PHE A 18 -8.28 0.82 1.77
CA PHE A 18 -7.28 -0.22 1.51
C PHE A 18 -7.04 -1.08 2.75
N TYR A 19 -6.79 -0.45 3.90
CA TYR A 19 -6.51 -1.15 5.16
C TYR A 19 -7.69 -2.04 5.61
N GLN A 20 -8.92 -1.53 5.54
CA GLN A 20 -10.12 -2.30 5.89
C GLN A 20 -10.35 -3.48 4.95
N GLN A 21 -10.07 -3.31 3.65
CA GLN A 21 -10.24 -4.36 2.64
C GLN A 21 -9.22 -5.49 2.84
N ILE A 22 -7.92 -5.17 2.97
CA ILE A 22 -6.88 -6.19 3.20
C ILE A 22 -7.04 -6.90 4.55
N GLY A 23 -7.59 -6.23 5.57
CA GLY A 23 -7.87 -6.80 6.90
C GLY A 23 -8.96 -7.88 6.94
N ARG A 24 -9.57 -8.20 5.79
CA ARG A 24 -10.50 -9.34 5.65
C ARG A 24 -9.74 -10.66 5.46
N ALA A 25 -8.50 -10.62 4.98
CA ALA A 25 -7.67 -11.78 4.76
C ALA A 25 -7.11 -12.35 6.08
N GLY A 26 -6.92 -13.68 6.16
CA GLY A 26 -6.11 -14.30 7.22
C GLY A 26 -6.65 -14.17 8.66
N ARG A 27 -7.97 -13.99 8.84
CA ARG A 27 -8.58 -13.86 10.18
C ARG A 27 -8.50 -15.14 11.04
N ASP A 28 -8.21 -16.27 10.42
CA ASP A 28 -7.94 -17.55 11.08
C ASP A 28 -6.44 -17.72 11.45
N GLY A 29 -5.62 -16.68 11.29
CA GLY A 29 -4.19 -16.68 11.62
C GLY A 29 -3.32 -17.43 10.61
N ARG A 30 -3.90 -18.04 9.59
CA ARG A 30 -3.14 -18.73 8.53
C ARG A 30 -2.60 -17.72 7.51
N PRO A 31 -1.51 -18.07 6.80
CA PRO A 31 -0.97 -17.22 5.75
C PRO A 31 -2.03 -16.79 4.75
N ALA A 32 -2.04 -15.50 4.45
CA ALA A 32 -2.89 -14.91 3.43
C ALA A 32 -2.11 -13.82 2.69
N GLU A 33 -2.55 -13.51 1.48
CA GLU A 33 -1.84 -12.63 0.56
C GLU A 33 -2.73 -11.46 0.14
N CYS A 34 -2.14 -10.27 0.09
CA CYS A 34 -2.79 -9.07 -0.41
C CYS A 34 -1.96 -8.53 -1.56
N GLN A 35 -2.57 -8.42 -2.74
CA GLN A 35 -1.93 -7.89 -3.95
C GLN A 35 -2.73 -6.70 -4.46
N MET A 36 -2.02 -5.69 -4.97
CA MET A 36 -2.62 -4.55 -5.64
C MET A 36 -1.92 -4.35 -6.97
N TRP A 37 -2.68 -4.43 -8.05
CA TRP A 37 -2.20 -4.14 -9.39
C TRP A 37 -2.76 -2.78 -9.78
N ALA A 38 -1.93 -1.75 -9.67
CA ALA A 38 -2.31 -0.38 -9.93
C ALA A 38 -1.17 0.35 -10.64
N SER A 39 -1.55 1.17 -11.61
CA SER A 39 -0.70 2.19 -12.21
C SER A 39 -0.85 3.51 -11.44
N ASP A 40 0.09 4.42 -11.66
CA ASP A 40 0.02 5.75 -11.08
C ASP A 40 -1.26 6.52 -11.52
N ASN A 41 -1.73 6.27 -12.74
CA ASN A 41 -2.96 6.86 -13.28
C ASN A 41 -4.24 6.39 -12.55
N ASP A 42 -4.23 5.18 -11.99
CA ASP A 42 -5.37 4.65 -11.23
C ASP A 42 -5.66 5.45 -9.96
N PHE A 43 -4.69 6.20 -9.44
CA PHE A 43 -4.89 7.10 -8.30
C PHE A 43 -5.49 8.44 -8.75
N GLY A 44 -5.00 8.98 -9.87
CA GLY A 44 -5.43 10.29 -10.39
C GLY A 44 -6.94 10.38 -10.68
N ARG A 45 -7.58 9.25 -11.05
CA ARG A 45 -9.05 9.23 -11.26
C ARG A 45 -9.85 9.75 -10.06
N TYR A 46 -9.37 9.50 -8.84
CA TYR A 46 -10.05 9.86 -7.60
C TYR A 46 -9.88 11.33 -7.21
N GLU A 47 -9.02 12.07 -7.91
CA GLU A 47 -8.86 13.52 -7.75
C GLU A 47 -9.95 14.32 -8.49
N SER A 48 -10.71 13.67 -9.38
CA SER A 48 -11.76 14.30 -10.16
C SER A 48 -13.01 14.67 -9.33
N ASP A 49 -13.71 15.71 -9.77
CA ASP A 49 -14.95 16.17 -9.11
C ASP A 49 -16.07 15.12 -9.11
N PHE A 50 -16.02 14.12 -10.01
CA PHE A 50 -16.95 12.99 -9.95
C PHE A 50 -16.90 12.25 -8.61
N TYR A 51 -15.70 12.07 -8.03
CA TYR A 51 -15.52 11.36 -6.76
C TYR A 51 -15.51 12.27 -5.54
N LEU A 52 -15.19 13.56 -5.72
CA LEU A 52 -14.95 14.50 -4.62
C LEU A 52 -16.00 15.62 -4.53
N GLY A 53 -16.77 15.89 -5.57
CA GLY A 53 -17.65 17.06 -5.66
C GLY A 53 -18.80 17.07 -4.66
N LYS A 54 -19.15 15.92 -4.07
CA LYS A 54 -20.17 15.80 -3.01
C LYS A 54 -19.61 15.99 -1.60
N LEU A 55 -18.28 16.05 -1.45
CA LEU A 55 -17.63 16.19 -0.16
C LEU A 55 -17.51 17.67 0.21
N GLY A 56 -17.70 17.98 1.49
CA GLY A 56 -17.32 19.30 2.02
C GLY A 56 -15.80 19.54 1.91
N PRO A 57 -15.35 20.81 2.01
CA PRO A 57 -13.94 21.17 1.81
C PRO A 57 -12.94 20.37 2.66
N GLU A 58 -13.26 20.18 3.95
CA GLU A 58 -12.43 19.41 4.88
C GLU A 58 -12.36 17.93 4.51
N ALA A 59 -13.50 17.30 4.24
CA ALA A 59 -13.58 15.91 3.83
C ALA A 59 -12.87 15.65 2.49
N ARG A 60 -12.96 16.60 1.54
CA ARG A 60 -12.21 16.57 0.28
C ARG A 60 -10.70 16.60 0.53
N ALA A 61 -10.23 17.53 1.36
CA ALA A 61 -8.81 17.63 1.71
C ALA A 61 -8.28 16.37 2.41
N ALA A 62 -9.04 15.83 3.36
CA ALA A 62 -8.70 14.59 4.05
C ALA A 62 -8.62 13.39 3.09
N THR A 63 -9.58 13.27 2.17
CA THR A 63 -9.61 12.21 1.14
C THR A 63 -8.39 12.29 0.23
N LEU A 64 -8.06 13.49 -0.28
CA LEU A 64 -6.88 13.71 -1.13
C LEU A 64 -5.58 13.42 -0.39
N LYS A 65 -5.48 13.81 0.88
CA LYS A 65 -4.33 13.50 1.72
C LYS A 65 -4.13 11.99 1.88
N SER A 66 -5.20 11.26 2.19
CA SER A 66 -5.17 9.81 2.34
C SER A 66 -4.84 9.09 1.03
N LEU A 67 -5.46 9.50 -0.08
CA LEU A 67 -5.15 9.02 -1.42
C LEU A 67 -3.67 9.21 -1.77
N GLY A 68 -3.12 10.39 -1.51
CA GLY A 68 -1.72 10.70 -1.76
C GLY A 68 -0.76 9.85 -0.93
N ILE A 69 -1.13 9.48 0.30
CA ILE A 69 -0.35 8.57 1.14
C ILE A 69 -0.39 7.15 0.59
N LEU A 70 -1.57 6.66 0.22
CA LEU A 70 -1.72 5.35 -0.42
C LEU A 70 -0.92 5.26 -1.72
N ARG A 71 -1.02 6.30 -2.58
CA ARG A 71 -0.24 6.42 -3.82
C ARG A 71 1.26 6.34 -3.57
N ARG A 72 1.78 7.12 -2.61
CA ARG A 72 3.20 7.05 -2.24
C ARG A 72 3.61 5.67 -1.75
N MET A 73 2.83 5.05 -0.86
CA MET A 73 3.12 3.69 -0.38
C MET A 73 3.06 2.64 -1.51
N ALA A 74 2.15 2.80 -2.46
CA ALA A 74 2.00 1.90 -3.60
C ALA A 74 3.23 1.94 -4.52
N MET A 75 3.68 3.15 -4.85
CA MET A 75 4.78 3.42 -5.79
C MET A 75 6.18 3.28 -5.18
N ASP A 76 6.30 3.33 -3.85
CA ASP A 76 7.57 3.12 -3.14
C ASP A 76 8.02 1.65 -3.24
N SER A 77 9.22 1.43 -3.79
CA SER A 77 9.84 0.11 -3.98
C SER A 77 10.85 -0.27 -2.88
N VAL A 78 11.07 0.60 -1.90
CA VAL A 78 12.13 0.49 -0.89
C VAL A 78 11.55 0.29 0.50
N THR A 79 10.61 1.14 0.91
CA THR A 79 10.07 1.15 2.28
C THR A 79 9.21 -0.09 2.54
N CYS A 80 9.28 -0.65 3.75
CA CYS A 80 8.41 -1.76 4.12
C CYS A 80 6.93 -1.34 4.07
N ARG A 81 6.14 -2.00 3.20
CA ARG A 81 4.69 -1.69 3.06
C ARG A 81 3.95 -1.79 4.38
N ARG A 82 4.23 -2.82 5.19
CA ARG A 82 3.58 -3.01 6.50
C ARG A 82 3.96 -1.92 7.50
N ALA A 83 5.22 -1.47 7.49
CA ALA A 83 5.65 -0.35 8.33
C ALA A 83 4.97 0.96 7.92
N ALA A 84 4.87 1.23 6.62
CA ALA A 84 4.19 2.40 6.08
C ALA A 84 2.70 2.42 6.48
N ILE A 85 2.01 1.28 6.40
CA ILE A 85 0.61 1.14 6.85
C ILE A 85 0.48 1.45 8.34
N LEU A 86 1.30 0.83 9.19
CA LEU A 86 1.21 1.04 10.64
C LEU A 86 1.50 2.50 11.02
N ARG A 87 2.53 3.11 10.44
CA ARG A 87 2.87 4.52 10.67
C ARG A 87 1.76 5.48 10.27
N TYR A 88 1.00 5.16 9.21
CA TYR A 88 -0.16 5.96 8.82
C TYR A 88 -1.21 6.05 9.93
N PHE A 89 -1.44 4.94 10.64
CA PHE A 89 -2.36 4.87 11.78
C PHE A 89 -1.70 5.24 13.11
N ASN A 90 -0.53 5.90 13.08
CA ASN A 90 0.27 6.24 14.26
C ASN A 90 0.65 5.02 15.12
N GLU A 91 0.72 3.83 14.53
CA GLU A 91 1.17 2.61 15.20
C GLU A 91 2.68 2.39 15.01
N THR A 92 3.35 1.97 16.07
CA THR A 92 4.78 1.62 16.01
C THR A 92 4.97 0.16 15.54
N PRO A 93 5.70 -0.09 14.45
CA PRO A 93 5.98 -1.45 14.00
C PRO A 93 6.83 -2.24 15.00
N ARG A 94 6.23 -3.23 15.68
CA ARG A 94 6.96 -4.09 16.65
C ARG A 94 8.04 -4.97 16.02
N PHE A 95 8.00 -5.16 14.70
CA PHE A 95 8.99 -5.91 13.93
C PHE A 95 10.15 -5.03 13.44
N GLY A 96 10.21 -3.75 13.84
CA GLY A 96 11.22 -2.79 13.35
C GLY A 96 10.95 -2.30 11.92
N GLU A 97 12.02 -1.92 11.21
CA GLU A 97 11.92 -1.27 9.89
C GLU A 97 11.46 -2.20 8.74
N ARG A 98 11.68 -3.51 8.88
CA ARG A 98 11.40 -4.48 7.81
C ARG A 98 10.64 -5.69 8.35
N CYS A 99 9.43 -5.92 7.82
CA CYS A 99 8.56 -7.01 8.27
C CYS A 99 8.93 -8.40 7.72
N GLY A 100 9.86 -8.49 6.76
CA GLY A 100 10.27 -9.74 6.10
C GLY A 100 9.26 -10.34 5.10
N ASN A 101 7.98 -9.96 5.16
CA ASN A 101 6.92 -10.65 4.40
C ASN A 101 6.29 -9.85 3.25
N CYS A 102 6.43 -8.52 3.22
CA CYS A 102 6.00 -7.73 2.05
C CYS A 102 6.99 -7.88 0.89
N ASP A 103 6.52 -7.66 -0.32
CA ASP A 103 7.30 -7.60 -1.56
C ASP A 103 8.55 -6.70 -1.46
N ASN A 104 8.47 -5.49 -0.91
CA ASN A 104 9.65 -4.62 -0.77
C ASN A 104 10.71 -5.23 0.16
N CYS A 105 10.30 -5.93 1.22
CA CYS A 105 11.22 -6.64 2.09
C CYS A 105 11.82 -7.88 1.40
N LYS A 106 11.00 -8.63 0.66
CA LYS A 106 11.43 -9.82 -0.09
C LYS A 106 12.37 -9.46 -1.24
N ASN A 107 12.10 -8.38 -1.96
CA ASN A 107 12.95 -7.87 -3.04
C ASN A 107 14.29 -7.39 -2.50
N ALA A 108 14.29 -6.63 -1.40
CA ALA A 108 15.54 -6.19 -0.77
C ALA A 108 16.40 -7.39 -0.33
N THR A 109 15.81 -8.48 0.17
CA THR A 109 16.57 -9.71 0.49
C THR A 109 17.08 -10.43 -0.75
N ARG A 110 16.30 -10.47 -1.83
CA ARG A 110 16.68 -11.10 -3.11
C ARG A 110 17.85 -10.37 -3.79
N ASN A 111 17.87 -9.04 -3.68
CA ASN A 111 18.86 -8.18 -4.34
C ASN A 111 20.11 -7.91 -3.48
N LYS A 112 20.29 -8.61 -2.34
CA LYS A 112 21.48 -8.47 -1.46
C LYS A 112 22.83 -8.76 -2.15
N GLY A 113 22.83 -9.31 -3.37
CA GLY A 113 24.04 -9.54 -4.18
C GLY A 113 24.16 -8.67 -5.43
N ASP A 114 23.23 -7.76 -5.70
CA ASP A 114 23.12 -7.04 -6.98
C ASP A 114 23.69 -5.61 -6.91
N VAL A 115 24.76 -5.42 -6.11
CA VAL A 115 25.48 -4.14 -5.96
C VAL A 115 26.45 -3.86 -7.12
N ASN A 116 26.60 -4.80 -8.05
CA ASN A 116 27.35 -4.62 -9.29
C ASN A 116 26.45 -4.94 -10.49
N ARG A 117 25.44 -4.10 -10.72
CA ARG A 117 24.96 -3.96 -12.10
C ARG A 117 25.93 -3.01 -12.78
N ASP A 118 26.93 -3.60 -13.42
CA ASP A 118 27.79 -2.89 -14.35
C ASP A 118 26.89 -2.31 -15.46
N PHE A 119 26.71 -0.98 -15.44
CA PHE A 119 25.98 -0.23 -16.46
C PHE A 119 26.92 0.35 -17.52
N THR A 120 28.16 -0.11 -17.59
CA THR A 120 29.06 0.29 -18.67
C THR A 120 28.60 -0.41 -19.95
N LEU A 121 27.87 0.33 -20.77
CA LEU A 121 27.69 0.06 -22.21
C LEU A 121 29.00 0.31 -22.95
#